data_AF-A0A444X0L4-F1
#
_entry.id   AF-A0A444X0L4-F1
#
_cell.length_a   1.000
_cell.length_b   1.000
_cell.length_c   1.000
_cell.angle_alpha   90.00
_cell.angle_beta   90.00
_cell.angle_gamma   90.00
#
_symmetry.space_group_name_H-M   'P 1'
#
loop_
_entity.id
_entity.type
_entity.pdbx_description
1 polymer ?
#
loop_
_entity_poly.entity_id
_entity_poly.type
_entity_poly.pdbx_seq_one_letter_code
_entity_poly.pdbx_strand_id
1 'polypeptide(L)'
;MAFSIGATTTSSRSMNNGVTTVDCHKQVRSWRLLRYLVALLIPTCNCIEQKEEKFEHKKIMSNITGTIFGYRKGKVSFCIQSKSNSSEPILLLELAVPTTILAKEMRGGTLRIVLESSCSYNKNLFSTPLWTMYCNGRKVGYAVNRRPLNSDMEALRLMRSVSVGTGVINNEQDNELMYLRASFQRVRGTSNSESFHLIDPEGCIGQELSIFFFRSPT
;
A
#
# COMPACT_ATOMS: atom_id res chain seq x y z
N MET A 1 1.04 -59.05 54.15
CA MET A 1 0.58 -57.89 53.35
C MET A 1 1.80 -57.41 52.55
N ALA A 2 1.93 -57.68 51.25
CA ALA A 2 1.25 -57.02 50.10
C ALA A 2 1.57 -55.51 50.04
N PHE A 3 1.93 -54.84 48.93
CA PHE A 3 2.31 -55.16 47.54
C PHE A 3 2.90 -53.84 46.96
N SER A 4 3.77 -54.01 45.97
CA SER A 4 4.28 -53.11 44.92
C SER A 4 3.37 -52.07 44.18
N ILE A 5 4.05 -51.05 43.59
CA ILE A 5 3.90 -50.36 42.26
C ILE A 5 2.74 -49.36 41.98
N GLY A 6 3.11 -48.14 41.53
CA GLY A 6 2.65 -47.61 40.21
C GLY A 6 1.89 -46.28 40.08
N ALA A 7 2.49 -45.32 39.34
CA ALA A 7 1.89 -44.32 38.42
C ALA A 7 1.15 -43.09 39.05
N THR A 8 1.05 -41.85 38.51
CA THR A 8 1.37 -41.23 37.20
C THR A 8 1.28 -39.68 37.30
N THR A 9 2.04 -38.97 36.44
CA THR A 9 1.73 -37.72 35.69
C THR A 9 1.45 -36.38 36.39
N THR A 10 2.31 -35.37 36.12
CA THR A 10 2.03 -34.12 35.34
C THR A 10 3.28 -33.23 35.38
N SER A 11 4.12 -33.21 34.34
CA SER A 11 4.08 -32.31 33.18
C SER A 11 3.88 -30.82 33.52
N SER A 12 4.97 -30.05 33.45
CA SER A 12 5.10 -29.01 32.41
C SER A 12 6.49 -28.36 32.49
N ARG A 13 7.30 -28.68 31.48
CA ARG A 13 8.57 -28.03 31.17
C ARG A 13 8.21 -26.68 30.54
N SER A 14 8.20 -25.60 31.31
CA SER A 14 8.08 -24.26 30.74
C SER A 14 9.39 -23.89 30.05
N MET A 15 9.37 -23.90 28.73
CA MET A 15 10.39 -23.27 27.91
C MET A 15 10.28 -21.77 28.12
N ASN A 16 11.31 -21.16 28.71
CA ASN A 16 11.44 -19.71 28.74
C ASN A 16 11.55 -19.21 27.30
N ASN A 17 10.47 -18.60 26.81
CA ASN A 17 10.48 -17.79 25.62
C ASN A 17 11.40 -16.58 25.87
N GLY A 18 12.60 -16.64 25.30
CA GLY A 18 13.46 -15.49 25.16
C GLY A 18 12.79 -14.46 24.26
N VAL A 19 12.08 -13.51 24.87
CA VAL A 19 11.70 -12.26 24.23
C VAL A 19 12.99 -11.52 23.88
N THR A 20 13.39 -11.57 22.62
CA THR A 20 14.45 -10.70 22.12
C THR A 20 13.85 -9.30 21.97
N THR A 21 14.03 -8.49 23.01
CA THR A 21 13.86 -7.05 22.91
C THR A 21 14.88 -6.54 21.90
N VAL A 22 14.41 -6.05 20.75
CA VAL A 22 15.27 -5.38 19.77
C VAL A 22 15.62 -4.01 20.33
N ASP A 23 16.86 -3.86 20.76
CA ASP A 23 17.43 -2.62 21.25
C ASP A 23 17.67 -1.68 20.05
N CYS A 24 16.72 -0.77 19.80
CA CYS A 24 16.80 0.23 18.74
C CYS A 24 17.65 1.43 19.18
N HIS A 25 18.94 1.20 19.40
CA HIS A 25 19.86 2.24 19.84
C HIS A 25 20.52 2.98 18.66
N LYS A 26 20.16 4.26 18.55
CA LYS A 26 20.98 5.41 18.09
C LYS A 26 21.25 5.69 16.60
N GLN A 27 20.30 5.51 15.68
CA GLN A 27 20.41 6.21 14.38
C GLN A 27 19.11 6.62 13.68
N VAL A 28 18.05 7.02 14.40
CA VAL A 28 16.86 7.63 13.73
C VAL A 28 16.15 8.73 14.54
N ARG A 29 16.52 8.97 15.80
CA ARG A 29 15.94 10.07 16.61
C ARG A 29 16.49 11.45 16.24
N SER A 30 17.73 11.54 15.77
CA SER A 30 18.38 12.82 15.44
C SER A 30 17.78 13.49 14.20
N TRP A 31 17.33 12.72 13.20
CA TRP A 31 16.79 13.29 11.95
C TRP A 31 15.41 13.94 12.11
N ARG A 32 14.60 13.48 13.08
CA ARG A 32 13.34 14.14 13.41
C ARG A 32 13.61 15.50 14.05
N LEU A 33 14.53 15.55 15.02
CA LEU A 33 14.94 16.81 15.66
C LEU A 33 15.65 17.74 14.67
N LEU A 34 16.49 17.21 13.78
CA LEU A 34 17.13 17.97 12.72
C LEU A 34 16.10 18.58 11.76
N ARG A 35 15.03 17.86 11.38
CA ARG A 35 13.94 18.43 10.57
C ARG A 35 13.22 19.58 11.29
N TYR A 36 12.96 19.44 12.59
CA TYR A 36 12.36 20.53 13.39
C TYR A 36 13.31 21.73 13.54
N LEU A 37 14.61 21.50 13.75
CA LEU A 37 15.61 22.56 13.87
C LEU A 37 15.88 23.24 12.52
N VAL A 38 15.91 22.50 11.41
CA VAL A 38 16.00 23.07 10.06
C VAL A 38 14.77 23.92 9.75
N ALA A 39 13.57 23.50 10.17
CA ALA A 39 12.36 24.31 10.03
C ALA A 39 12.41 25.63 10.84
N LEU A 40 13.18 25.67 11.94
CA LEU A 40 13.41 26.88 12.75
C LEU A 40 14.54 27.77 12.18
N LEU A 41 15.40 27.22 11.33
CA LEU A 41 16.53 27.92 10.69
C LEU A 41 16.21 28.42 9.28
N ILE A 42 15.07 28.04 8.71
CA ILE A 42 14.56 28.66 7.48
C ILE A 42 13.95 30.00 7.88
N PRO A 43 14.54 31.14 7.47
CA PRO A 43 13.94 32.43 7.74
C PRO A 43 12.57 32.46 7.06
N THR A 44 11.50 32.57 7.86
CA THR A 44 10.14 32.77 7.37
C THR A 44 10.02 34.20 6.83
N CYS A 45 10.55 34.46 5.64
CA CYS A 45 10.34 35.70 4.88
C CYS A 45 10.65 35.49 3.39
N ASN A 46 9.68 34.96 2.65
CA ASN A 46 8.92 35.72 1.68
C ASN A 46 7.96 34.74 1.00
N CYS A 47 6.68 34.89 1.32
CA CYS A 47 5.60 34.37 0.52
C CYS A 47 5.74 34.99 -0.87
N ILE A 48 6.43 34.30 -1.78
CA ILE A 48 6.07 34.41 -3.18
C ILE A 48 4.71 33.75 -3.23
N GLU A 49 3.69 34.58 -3.14
CA GLU A 49 2.35 34.33 -3.61
C GLU A 49 2.48 33.97 -5.09
N GLN A 50 2.86 32.73 -5.37
CA GLN A 50 2.54 32.11 -6.63
C GLN A 50 1.02 32.09 -6.61
N LYS A 51 0.43 33.04 -7.34
CA LYS A 51 -0.92 32.91 -7.87
C LYS A 51 -0.93 31.59 -8.62
N GLU A 52 -1.24 30.50 -7.92
CA GLU A 52 -1.83 29.34 -8.54
C GLU A 52 -3.09 29.91 -9.19
N GLU A 53 -3.03 30.08 -10.51
CA GLU A 53 -4.21 30.37 -11.31
C GLU A 53 -5.21 29.27 -10.99
N LYS A 54 -6.15 29.64 -10.12
CA LYS A 54 -7.19 28.79 -9.58
C LYS A 54 -8.18 28.58 -10.70
N PHE A 55 -7.85 27.70 -11.64
CA PHE A 55 -8.86 26.99 -12.39
C PHE A 55 -9.62 26.17 -11.36
N GLU A 56 -10.74 26.72 -10.88
CA GLU A 56 -11.74 26.06 -10.04
C GLU A 56 -12.38 24.89 -10.80
N HIS A 57 -11.60 23.86 -11.11
CA HIS A 57 -12.16 22.52 -11.18
C HIS A 57 -12.33 22.10 -9.73
N LYS A 58 -13.59 22.15 -9.24
CA LYS A 58 -13.99 21.62 -7.94
C LYS A 58 -13.46 20.20 -7.78
N LYS A 59 -12.30 20.06 -7.14
CA LYS A 59 -11.59 18.79 -6.95
C LYS A 59 -12.45 17.91 -6.05
N ILE A 60 -13.12 16.92 -6.64
CA ILE A 60 -14.01 16.05 -5.89
C ILE A 60 -13.14 15.07 -5.11
N MET A 61 -13.19 15.19 -3.78
CA MET A 61 -12.47 14.34 -2.84
C MET A 61 -13.44 13.33 -2.22
N SER A 62 -13.02 12.08 -2.13
CA SER A 62 -13.78 11.00 -1.50
C SER A 62 -12.84 9.92 -0.96
N ASN A 63 -13.26 9.15 0.03
CA ASN A 63 -12.47 8.03 0.55
C ASN A 63 -12.79 6.75 -0.23
N ILE A 64 -11.78 5.92 -0.42
CA ILE A 64 -11.90 4.63 -1.11
C ILE A 64 -10.99 3.59 -0.46
N THR A 65 -11.29 2.30 -0.62
CA THR A 65 -10.40 1.24 -0.14
C THR A 65 -9.46 0.82 -1.25
N GLY A 66 -8.16 0.81 -0.98
CA GLY A 66 -7.14 0.26 -1.86
C GLY A 66 -6.48 -0.95 -1.22
N THR A 67 -6.22 -1.99 -2.01
CA THR A 67 -5.44 -3.16 -1.56
C THR A 67 -4.32 -3.45 -2.53
N ILE A 68 -3.10 -3.49 -2.02
CA ILE A 68 -1.92 -3.96 -2.72
C ILE A 68 -1.60 -5.32 -2.14
N PHE A 69 -1.58 -6.36 -2.97
CA PHE A 69 -1.32 -7.73 -2.52
C PHE A 69 -0.54 -8.51 -3.56
N GLY A 70 0.18 -9.52 -3.11
CA GLY A 70 0.94 -10.38 -4.01
C GLY A 70 1.70 -11.44 -3.23
N TYR A 71 1.90 -12.59 -3.86
CA TYR A 71 2.78 -13.61 -3.31
C TYR A 71 4.23 -13.10 -3.30
N ARG A 72 5.02 -13.52 -2.31
CA ARG A 72 6.41 -13.08 -2.13
C ARG A 72 7.25 -13.18 -3.41
N LYS A 73 7.13 -14.29 -4.16
CA LYS A 73 7.87 -14.54 -5.42
C LYS A 73 7.06 -14.17 -6.67
N GLY A 74 5.95 -13.47 -6.51
CA GLY A 74 5.00 -13.16 -7.58
C GLY A 74 4.97 -11.70 -8.01
N LYS A 75 4.00 -11.41 -8.87
CA LYS A 75 3.61 -10.05 -9.27
C LYS A 75 2.68 -9.43 -8.24
N VAL A 76 2.63 -8.10 -8.24
CA VAL A 76 1.73 -7.34 -7.37
C VAL A 76 0.42 -7.09 -8.08
N SER A 77 -0.68 -7.39 -7.40
CA SER A 77 -2.02 -6.94 -7.74
C SER A 77 -2.37 -5.70 -6.92
N PHE A 78 -2.83 -4.64 -7.57
CA PHE A 78 -3.42 -3.46 -6.92
C PHE A 78 -4.90 -3.39 -7.26
N CYS A 79 -5.76 -3.41 -6.24
CA CYS A 79 -7.19 -3.31 -6.41
C CYS A 79 -7.78 -2.08 -5.71
N ILE A 80 -8.86 -1.55 -6.28
CA ILE A 80 -9.64 -0.45 -5.73
C ILE A 80 -11.07 -0.92 -5.49
N GLN A 81 -11.59 -0.71 -4.28
CA GLN A 81 -12.94 -1.08 -3.87
C GLN A 81 -13.66 0.14 -3.27
N SER A 82 -14.95 0.31 -3.57
CA SER A 82 -15.75 1.39 -2.98
C SER A 82 -15.77 1.31 -1.45
N LYS A 83 -15.90 0.10 -0.92
CA LYS A 83 -15.87 -0.22 0.52
C LYS A 83 -15.06 -1.48 0.75
N SER A 84 -14.56 -1.65 1.98
CA SER A 84 -13.72 -2.79 2.36
C SER A 84 -14.45 -4.15 2.34
N ASN A 85 -15.78 -4.18 2.31
CA ASN A 85 -16.55 -5.43 2.28
C ASN A 85 -17.13 -5.76 0.89
N SER A 86 -16.83 -4.94 -0.12
CA SER A 86 -17.34 -5.13 -1.48
C SER A 86 -16.73 -6.37 -2.12
N SER A 87 -17.56 -7.20 -2.75
CA SER A 87 -17.12 -8.45 -3.40
C SER A 87 -16.36 -8.22 -4.70
N GLU A 88 -16.63 -7.13 -5.42
CA GLU A 88 -16.05 -6.89 -6.75
C GLU A 88 -15.24 -5.58 -6.77
N PRO A 89 -13.97 -5.63 -7.21
CA PRO A 89 -13.16 -4.43 -7.33
C PRO A 89 -13.60 -3.56 -8.52
N ILE A 90 -13.55 -2.25 -8.34
CA ILE A 90 -13.78 -1.25 -9.40
C ILE A 90 -12.64 -1.30 -10.43
N LEU A 91 -11.44 -1.62 -9.97
CA LEU A 91 -10.22 -1.72 -10.76
C LEU A 91 -9.34 -2.80 -10.16
N LEU A 92 -8.73 -3.63 -11.01
CA LEU A 92 -7.66 -4.54 -10.64
C LEU A 92 -6.53 -4.42 -11.65
N LEU A 93 -5.36 -4.01 -11.17
CA LEU A 93 -4.14 -3.91 -11.95
C LEU A 93 -3.16 -4.99 -11.53
N GLU A 94 -2.52 -5.61 -12.51
CA GLU A 94 -1.24 -6.27 -12.30
C GLU A 94 -0.12 -5.28 -12.56
N LEU A 95 0.74 -5.05 -11.56
CA LEU A 95 1.84 -4.09 -11.65
C LEU A 95 3.09 -4.72 -12.28
N ALA A 96 3.91 -3.88 -12.92
CA ALA A 96 5.15 -4.32 -13.56
C ALA A 96 6.16 -4.94 -12.59
N VAL A 97 6.18 -4.42 -11.35
CA VAL A 97 7.19 -4.71 -10.33
C VAL A 97 6.87 -5.99 -9.53
N PRO A 98 7.89 -6.81 -9.18
CA PRO A 98 7.71 -7.92 -8.24
C PRO A 98 7.36 -7.44 -6.83
N THR A 99 6.68 -8.29 -6.05
CA THR A 99 6.25 -7.99 -4.67
C THR A 99 7.40 -7.59 -3.76
N THR A 100 8.52 -8.29 -3.82
CA THR A 100 9.72 -8.00 -3.01
C THR A 100 10.35 -6.65 -3.34
N ILE A 101 10.34 -6.26 -4.61
CA ILE A 101 10.88 -4.98 -5.06
C ILE A 101 9.98 -3.84 -4.59
N LEU A 102 8.65 -3.98 -4.75
CA LEU A 102 7.72 -2.97 -4.25
C LEU A 102 7.79 -2.81 -2.74
N ALA A 103 7.85 -3.92 -2.00
CA ALA A 103 7.99 -3.89 -0.54
C ALA A 103 9.29 -3.20 -0.11
N LYS A 104 10.38 -3.38 -0.86
CA LYS A 104 11.64 -2.66 -0.61
C LYS A 104 11.50 -1.15 -0.83
N GLU A 105 10.83 -0.72 -1.91
CA GLU A 105 10.58 0.70 -2.16
C GLU A 105 9.68 1.32 -1.06
N MET A 106 8.67 0.59 -0.58
CA MET A 106 7.83 1.01 0.55
C MET A 106 8.64 1.24 1.84
N ARG A 107 9.61 0.37 2.15
CA ARG A 107 10.48 0.57 3.33
C ARG A 107 11.27 1.90 3.33
N GLY A 108 11.41 2.54 2.17
CA GLY A 108 12.01 3.88 2.05
C GLY A 108 11.15 5.01 2.65
N GLY A 109 9.90 4.73 3.05
CA GLY A 109 8.98 5.70 3.65
C GLY A 109 8.23 6.57 2.65
N THR A 110 8.65 6.60 1.38
CA THR A 110 7.96 7.33 0.31
C THR A 110 7.88 6.48 -0.96
N LEU A 111 6.68 6.31 -1.50
CA LEU A 111 6.43 5.58 -2.74
C LEU A 111 5.42 6.34 -3.62
N ARG A 112 5.86 6.70 -4.82
CA ARG A 112 5.04 7.38 -5.83
C ARG A 112 4.94 6.50 -7.07
N ILE A 113 3.74 6.01 -7.34
CA ILE A 113 3.44 5.23 -8.54
C ILE A 113 2.68 6.13 -9.52
N VAL A 114 3.17 6.22 -10.76
CA VAL A 114 2.47 6.90 -11.85
C VAL A 114 2.11 5.89 -12.92
N LEU A 115 0.86 5.94 -13.35
CA LEU A 115 0.27 5.11 -14.39
C LEU A 115 -0.17 6.03 -15.52
N GLU A 116 0.60 6.02 -16.60
CA GLU A 116 0.41 6.87 -17.77
C GLU A 116 -0.13 6.07 -18.95
N SER A 117 -1.09 6.61 -19.69
CA SER A 117 -1.54 6.02 -20.95
C SER A 117 -1.81 7.08 -22.00
N SER A 118 -1.40 6.84 -23.24
CA SER A 118 -1.77 7.66 -24.40
C SER A 118 -3.15 7.30 -24.96
N CYS A 119 -3.80 6.26 -24.43
CA CYS A 119 -5.05 5.72 -24.92
C CYS A 119 -6.26 6.53 -24.43
N SER A 120 -6.70 7.51 -25.22
CA SER A 120 -7.85 8.38 -24.90
C SER A 120 -9.22 7.82 -25.30
N TYR A 121 -9.28 6.68 -26.01
CA TYR A 121 -10.54 6.16 -26.59
C TYR A 121 -11.63 5.78 -25.58
N ASN A 122 -11.25 5.52 -24.32
CA ASN A 122 -12.20 5.13 -23.27
C ASN A 122 -12.78 6.36 -22.55
N LYS A 123 -14.11 6.42 -22.39
CA LYS A 123 -14.75 7.48 -21.60
C LYS A 123 -14.36 7.43 -20.11
N ASN A 124 -14.13 6.23 -19.58
CA ASN A 124 -13.74 6.01 -18.20
C ASN A 124 -12.22 5.75 -18.10
N LEU A 125 -11.54 6.51 -17.24
CA LEU A 125 -10.11 6.40 -16.97
C LEU A 125 -9.71 4.96 -16.61
N PHE A 126 -10.48 4.29 -15.76
CA PHE A 126 -10.19 2.93 -15.28
C PHE A 126 -10.55 1.82 -16.27
N SER A 127 -11.11 2.15 -17.44
CA SER A 127 -11.30 1.17 -18.53
C SER A 127 -10.05 1.05 -19.42
N THR A 128 -9.03 1.86 -19.18
CA THR A 128 -7.76 1.78 -19.90
C THR A 128 -7.08 0.44 -19.65
N PRO A 129 -6.75 -0.35 -20.70
CA PRO A 129 -6.24 -1.71 -20.54
C PRO A 129 -4.76 -1.76 -20.15
N LEU A 130 -3.97 -0.78 -20.58
CA LEU A 130 -2.52 -0.78 -20.45
C LEU A 130 -2.01 0.58 -19.98
N TRP A 131 -1.13 0.54 -19.00
CA TRP A 131 -0.52 1.71 -18.37
C TRP A 131 0.99 1.57 -18.38
N THR A 132 1.70 2.61 -18.83
CA THR A 132 3.12 2.75 -18.55
C THR A 132 3.29 3.08 -17.07
N MET A 133 4.03 2.24 -16.36
CA MET A 133 4.22 2.38 -14.92
C MET A 133 5.56 3.02 -14.61
N TYR A 134 5.53 4.06 -13.78
CA TYR A 134 6.70 4.67 -13.16
C TYR A 134 6.65 4.49 -11.65
N CYS A 135 7.79 4.22 -11.04
CA CYS A 135 7.97 4.13 -9.61
C CYS A 135 9.06 5.11 -9.18
N ASN A 136 8.71 6.08 -8.32
CA ASN A 136 9.63 7.11 -7.83
C ASN A 136 10.38 7.82 -8.99
N GLY A 137 9.66 8.16 -10.07
CA GLY A 137 10.19 8.84 -11.25
C GLY A 137 10.88 7.95 -12.29
N ARG A 138 11.07 6.65 -12.02
CA ARG A 138 11.71 5.71 -12.96
C ARG A 138 10.68 4.86 -13.68
N LYS A 139 10.77 4.74 -15.01
CA LYS A 139 9.94 3.81 -15.79
C LYS A 139 10.31 2.38 -15.42
N VAL A 140 9.34 1.60 -14.94
CA VAL A 140 9.54 0.23 -14.45
C VAL A 140 8.89 -0.85 -15.31
N GLY A 141 8.05 -0.45 -16.28
CA GLY A 141 7.41 -1.37 -17.23
C GLY A 141 5.96 -1.00 -17.47
N TYR A 142 5.11 -2.01 -17.64
CA TYR A 142 3.69 -1.83 -17.89
C TYR A 142 2.85 -2.47 -16.78
N ALA A 143 1.80 -1.76 -16.37
CA ALA A 143 0.74 -2.32 -15.55
C ALA A 143 -0.49 -2.60 -16.43
N VAL A 144 -1.12 -3.76 -16.20
CA VAL A 144 -2.22 -4.25 -17.02
C VAL A 144 -3.49 -4.26 -16.19
N ASN A 145 -4.54 -3.63 -16.73
CA ASN A 145 -5.88 -3.74 -16.18
C ASN A 145 -6.50 -5.06 -16.64
N ARG A 146 -6.90 -5.89 -15.70
CA ARG A 146 -7.40 -7.24 -15.97
C ARG A 146 -8.59 -7.58 -15.09
N ARG A 147 -9.37 -8.58 -15.50
CA ARG A 147 -10.42 -9.14 -14.67
C ARG A 147 -9.81 -9.92 -13.48
N PRO A 148 -10.47 -9.95 -12.31
CA PRO A 148 -10.05 -10.78 -11.20
C PRO A 148 -10.01 -12.27 -11.57
N LEU A 149 -8.94 -12.95 -11.17
CA LEU A 149 -8.81 -14.40 -11.23
C LEU A 149 -9.34 -15.01 -9.92
N ASN A 150 -9.57 -16.32 -9.91
CA ASN A 150 -9.97 -17.04 -8.70
C ASN A 150 -8.98 -16.82 -7.54
N SER A 151 -7.69 -16.82 -7.84
CA SER A 151 -6.63 -16.55 -6.84
C SER A 151 -6.69 -15.14 -6.26
N ASP A 152 -7.04 -14.12 -7.06
CA ASP A 152 -7.24 -12.76 -6.55
C ASP A 152 -8.46 -12.71 -5.62
N MET A 153 -9.55 -13.38 -6.00
CA MET A 153 -10.76 -13.43 -5.20
C MET A 153 -10.56 -14.17 -3.88
N GLU A 154 -9.78 -15.26 -3.87
CA GLU A 154 -9.37 -15.95 -2.65
C GLU A 154 -8.51 -15.05 -1.75
N ALA A 155 -7.51 -14.36 -2.31
CA ALA A 155 -6.70 -13.41 -1.55
C ALA A 155 -7.57 -12.30 -0.93
N LEU A 156 -8.48 -11.71 -1.69
CA LEU A 156 -9.42 -10.70 -1.20
C LEU A 156 -10.37 -11.25 -0.13
N ARG A 157 -10.79 -12.52 -0.25
CA ARG A 157 -11.63 -13.20 0.75
C ARG A 157 -10.89 -13.40 2.07
N LEU A 158 -9.62 -13.79 2.04
CA LEU A 158 -8.78 -13.91 3.24
C LEU A 158 -8.65 -12.58 4.00
N MET A 159 -8.68 -11.46 3.26
CA MET A 159 -8.58 -10.11 3.82
C MET A 159 -9.92 -9.44 4.12
N ARG A 160 -11.06 -10.15 4.02
CA ARG A 160 -12.40 -9.54 4.11
C ARG A 160 -12.69 -8.90 5.47
N SER A 161 -12.14 -9.44 6.55
CA SER A 161 -12.26 -8.89 7.92
C SER A 161 -11.29 -7.75 8.19
N VAL A 162 -10.34 -7.49 7.30
CA VAL A 162 -9.35 -6.42 7.44
C VAL A 162 -9.93 -5.13 6.85
N SER A 163 -10.09 -4.10 7.68
CA SER A 163 -10.46 -2.76 7.21
C SER A 163 -9.23 -1.97 6.76
N VAL A 164 -8.20 -1.95 7.59
CA VAL A 164 -6.89 -1.31 7.36
C VAL A 164 -5.81 -2.18 8.00
N GLY A 165 -4.70 -2.41 7.30
CA GLY A 165 -3.56 -3.18 7.83
C GLY A 165 -2.56 -3.60 6.76
N THR A 166 -1.39 -4.02 7.21
CA THR A 166 -0.37 -4.69 6.39
C THR A 166 0.05 -5.98 7.07
N GLY A 167 0.35 -7.02 6.29
CA GLY A 167 0.73 -8.30 6.87
C GLY A 167 1.14 -9.35 5.84
N VAL A 168 1.43 -10.52 6.38
CA VAL A 168 1.75 -11.73 5.62
C VAL A 168 0.76 -12.81 6.05
N ILE A 169 0.14 -13.48 5.08
CA ILE A 169 -0.73 -14.64 5.29
C ILE A 169 0.00 -15.86 4.74
N ASN A 170 0.27 -16.82 5.61
CA ASN A 170 0.94 -18.06 5.24
C ASN A 170 -0.10 -19.04 4.67
N ASN A 171 0.19 -19.57 3.48
CA ASN A 171 -0.54 -20.70 2.92
C ASN A 171 0.27 -22.00 3.12
N GLU A 172 -0.40 -23.15 3.14
CA GLU A 172 0.19 -24.47 3.43
C GLU A 172 1.34 -24.87 2.49
N GLN A 173 1.47 -24.20 1.34
CA GLN A 173 2.46 -24.47 0.28
C GLN A 173 3.70 -23.55 0.35
N ASP A 174 4.04 -22.98 1.52
CA ASP A 174 5.14 -22.00 1.70
C ASP A 174 5.00 -20.73 0.81
N ASN A 175 3.77 -20.45 0.39
CA ASN A 175 3.41 -19.27 -0.39
C ASN A 175 2.92 -18.16 0.55
N GLU A 176 3.84 -17.30 0.94
CA GLU A 176 3.58 -16.08 1.70
C GLU A 176 2.84 -15.05 0.83
N LEU A 177 1.57 -14.80 1.15
CA LEU A 177 0.78 -13.71 0.57
C LEU A 177 1.04 -12.43 1.39
N MET A 178 1.68 -11.45 0.77
CA MET A 178 1.90 -10.13 1.37
C MET A 178 0.78 -9.19 0.97
N TYR A 179 0.36 -8.33 1.90
CA TYR A 179 -0.67 -7.33 1.60
C TYR A 179 -0.51 -6.01 2.36
N LEU A 180 -1.08 -4.97 1.78
CA LEU A 180 -1.40 -3.68 2.37
C LEU A 180 -2.82 -3.34 1.96
N ARG A 181 -3.69 -3.14 2.95
CA ARG A 181 -5.07 -2.70 2.78
C ARG A 181 -5.27 -1.41 3.55
N ALA A 182 -5.76 -0.38 2.90
CA ALA A 182 -5.92 0.92 3.56
C ALA A 182 -7.01 1.78 2.92
N SER A 183 -7.37 2.85 3.63
CA SER A 183 -8.17 3.93 3.06
C SER A 183 -7.26 4.88 2.28
N PHE A 184 -7.71 5.25 1.09
CA PHE A 184 -7.06 6.24 0.24
C PHE A 184 -7.98 7.43 0.06
N GLN A 185 -7.40 8.62 0.14
CA GLN A 185 -8.02 9.83 -0.32
C GLN A 185 -7.99 9.80 -1.85
N ARG A 186 -9.15 9.50 -2.45
CA ARG A 186 -9.36 9.63 -3.88
C ARG A 186 -9.56 11.10 -4.21
N VAL A 187 -8.88 11.53 -5.24
CA VAL A 187 -8.85 12.88 -5.76
C VAL A 187 -9.16 12.80 -7.24
N ARG A 188 -10.29 13.37 -7.67
CA ARG A 188 -10.61 13.49 -9.09
C ARG A 188 -10.14 14.85 -9.61
N GLY A 189 -9.25 14.81 -10.60
CA GLY A 189 -8.82 15.98 -11.34
C GLY A 189 -9.75 16.19 -12.54
N THR A 190 -9.27 15.82 -13.71
CA THR A 190 -10.03 15.86 -14.98
C THR A 190 -10.62 14.48 -15.30
N SER A 191 -11.35 14.36 -16.43
CA SER A 191 -11.75 13.06 -16.97
C SER A 191 -10.56 12.13 -17.31
N ASN A 192 -9.36 12.69 -17.39
CA ASN A 192 -8.12 12.00 -17.72
C ASN A 192 -7.17 11.87 -16.54
N SER A 193 -7.53 12.34 -15.35
CA SER A 193 -6.64 12.29 -14.19
C SER A 193 -7.36 12.02 -12.87
N GLU A 194 -6.89 11.00 -12.17
CA GLU A 194 -7.28 10.72 -10.79
C GLU A 194 -6.05 10.30 -9.97
N SER A 195 -6.04 10.64 -8.68
CA SER A 195 -4.98 10.22 -7.77
C SER A 195 -5.54 9.66 -6.47
N PHE A 196 -4.73 8.81 -5.85
CA PHE A 196 -5.04 8.10 -4.61
C PHE A 196 -3.89 8.29 -3.65
N HIS A 197 -4.17 8.89 -2.50
CA HIS A 197 -3.17 9.16 -1.46
C HIS A 197 -3.51 8.34 -0.22
N LEU A 198 -2.56 7.56 0.28
CA LEU A 198 -2.75 6.78 1.49
C LEU A 198 -3.14 7.70 2.65
N ILE A 199 -4.23 7.38 3.34
CA ILE A 199 -4.63 8.06 4.57
C ILE A 199 -3.97 7.33 5.73
N ASP A 200 -3.08 8.05 6.44
CA ASP A 200 -2.49 7.60 7.71
C ASP A 200 -3.15 8.41 8.85
N PRO A 201 -4.30 7.95 9.40
CA PRO A 201 -5.08 8.74 10.35
C PRO A 201 -4.32 9.03 11.65
N GLU A 202 -3.40 8.14 12.04
CA GLU A 202 -2.62 8.27 13.28
C GLU A 202 -1.20 8.79 13.03
N GLY A 203 -0.81 9.03 11.77
CA GLY A 203 0.57 9.40 11.41
C GLY A 203 1.64 8.38 11.81
N CYS A 204 1.21 7.17 12.16
CA CYS A 204 2.05 6.15 12.79
C CYS A 204 2.77 5.28 11.74
N ILE A 205 2.23 5.19 10.53
CA ILE A 205 2.79 4.34 9.47
C ILE A 205 4.07 5.00 8.92
N GLY A 206 4.13 6.33 8.88
CA GLY A 206 5.29 7.06 8.37
C GLY A 206 5.57 6.78 6.89
N GLN A 207 4.57 6.23 6.19
CA GLN A 207 4.59 5.88 4.77
C GLN A 207 3.79 6.91 3.98
N GLU A 208 4.46 7.67 3.13
CA GLU A 208 3.81 8.43 2.08
C GLU A 208 3.65 7.52 0.86
N LEU A 209 2.43 7.11 0.55
CA LEU A 209 2.12 6.34 -0.66
C LEU A 209 1.10 7.10 -1.50
N SER A 210 1.44 7.37 -2.76
CA SER A 210 0.55 7.99 -3.72
C SER A 210 0.56 7.26 -5.06
N ILE A 211 -0.62 7.08 -5.66
CA ILE A 211 -0.81 6.44 -6.96
C ILE A 211 -1.55 7.42 -7.87
N PHE A 212 -0.98 7.71 -9.03
CA PHE A 212 -1.50 8.67 -9.99
C PHE A 212 -1.86 7.97 -11.28
N PHE A 213 -3.05 8.26 -11.79
CA PHE A 213 -3.51 7.85 -13.10
C PHE A 213 -3.59 9.08 -13.98
N PHE A 214 -2.95 9.02 -15.14
CA PHE A 214 -2.93 10.12 -16.09
C PHE A 214 -3.06 9.59 -17.52
N ARG A 215 -3.95 10.21 -18.29
CA ARG A 215 -4.01 10.03 -19.74
C ARG A 215 -3.61 11.28 -20.47
N SER A 216 -2.64 11.14 -21.36
CA SER A 216 -2.22 12.20 -22.24
C SER A 216 -3.39 12.61 -23.15
N PRO A 217 -3.71 13.91 -23.28
CA PRO A 217 -4.60 14.35 -24.34
C PRO A 217 -4.00 13.94 -25.69
N THR A 218 -4.81 13.30 -26.52
CA THR A 218 -4.49 13.07 -27.93
C THR A 218 -4.69 14.33 -28.74
#